data_AF-A0A3M6JV86-F1
#
_entry.id   AF-A0A3M6JV86-F1
#
_cell.length_a   1.000
_cell.length_b   1.000
_cell.length_c   1.000
_cell.angle_alpha   90.00
_cell.angle_beta   90.00
_cell.angle_gamma   90.00
#
_symmetry.space_group_name_H-M   'P 1'
#
loop_
_entity.id
_entity.type
_entity.pdbx_description
1 polymer ?
#
loop_
_entity_poly.entity_id
_entity_poly.type
_entity_poly.pdbx_seq_one_letter_code
_entity_poly.pdbx_strand_id
1 'polypeptide(L)'
;MTDILSKKLESKIDKKLISKSKKRELEDGFKKGKVVNEVLDKPTVMTLYKMITDHVIAYVNGSVSAGKESVVFWGVTDDNSDVALKIYLVSTSNFKKREPYLTDDPRFR
;
A
#
# COMPACT_ATOMS: atom_id res chain seq x y z
N MET A 1 5.23 -46.13 26.10
CA MET A 1 6.61 -45.59 25.93
C MET A 1 6.82 -44.92 24.57
N THR A 2 6.16 -45.37 23.50
CA THR A 2 6.24 -44.80 22.13
C THR A 2 5.60 -43.41 21.99
N ASP A 3 4.53 -43.12 22.73
CA ASP A 3 3.77 -41.86 22.64
C ASP A 3 4.50 -40.60 23.13
N ILE A 4 5.45 -40.75 24.05
CA ILE A 4 6.20 -39.61 24.60
C ILE A 4 7.28 -39.19 23.61
N LEU A 5 7.89 -40.16 22.91
CA LEU A 5 8.87 -39.88 21.86
C LEU A 5 8.20 -39.26 20.64
N SER A 6 7.01 -39.73 20.22
CA SER A 6 6.27 -39.14 19.10
C SER A 6 5.88 -37.70 19.40
N LYS A 7 5.28 -37.40 20.57
CA LYS A 7 4.96 -36.03 21.00
C LYS A 7 6.18 -35.11 21.07
N LYS A 8 7.33 -35.63 21.50
CA LYS A 8 8.58 -34.86 21.56
C LYS A 8 9.15 -34.57 20.17
N LEU A 9 8.92 -35.47 19.21
CA LEU A 9 9.30 -35.28 17.82
C LEU A 9 8.38 -34.27 17.13
N GLU A 10 7.07 -34.40 17.29
CA GLU A 10 6.06 -33.46 16.77
C GLU A 10 6.30 -32.04 17.28
N SER A 11 6.48 -31.87 18.60
CA SER A 11 6.76 -30.54 19.18
C SER A 11 8.09 -29.93 18.71
N LYS A 12 9.08 -30.76 18.35
CA LYS A 12 10.32 -30.28 17.71
C LYS A 12 10.08 -29.84 16.28
N ILE A 13 9.26 -30.58 15.53
CA ILE A 13 8.89 -30.26 14.15
C ILE A 13 8.11 -28.94 14.14
N ASP A 14 7.09 -28.78 14.99
CA ASP A 14 6.30 -27.56 15.09
C ASP A 14 7.15 -26.34 15.46
N LYS A 15 8.02 -26.45 16.47
CA LYS A 15 8.95 -25.36 16.81
C LYS A 15 9.88 -25.00 15.65
N LYS A 16 10.30 -25.99 14.85
CA LYS A 16 11.15 -25.77 13.67
C LYS A 16 10.38 -25.13 12.51
N LEU A 17 9.10 -25.47 12.35
CA LEU A 17 8.20 -24.85 11.37
C LEU A 17 7.87 -23.41 11.75
N ILE A 18 7.51 -23.15 13.02
CA ILE A 18 7.24 -21.80 13.54
C ILE A 18 8.46 -20.89 13.43
N SER A 19 9.66 -21.40 13.76
CA SER A 19 10.90 -20.62 13.60
C SER A 19 11.31 -20.40 12.15
N LYS A 20 11.02 -21.33 11.23
CA LYS A 20 11.17 -21.11 9.78
C LYS A 20 10.17 -20.09 9.23
N SER A 21 8.93 -20.11 9.71
CA SER A 21 7.88 -19.15 9.35
C SER A 21 8.27 -17.73 9.77
N LYS A 22 8.73 -17.54 11.03
CA LYS A 22 9.24 -16.24 11.50
C LYS A 22 10.46 -15.71 10.75
N LYS A 23 11.27 -16.60 10.15
CA LYS A 23 12.45 -16.21 9.34
C LYS A 23 12.09 -15.80 7.90
N ARG A 24 10.86 -16.01 7.46
CA ARG A 24 10.37 -15.66 6.13
C ARG A 24 9.27 -14.61 6.23
N GLU A 25 9.55 -13.49 6.88
CA GLU A 25 8.85 -12.28 6.45
C GLU A 25 9.34 -12.00 5.03
N LEU A 26 8.45 -12.21 4.06
CA LEU A 26 8.69 -11.77 2.69
C LEU A 26 8.96 -10.27 2.76
N GLU A 27 10.06 -9.80 2.18
CA GLU A 27 10.31 -8.37 2.10
C GLU A 27 9.16 -7.71 1.35
N ASP A 28 8.53 -6.72 1.97
CA ASP A 28 7.34 -6.06 1.43
C ASP A 28 7.61 -5.20 0.17
N GLY A 29 8.86 -5.14 -0.29
CA GLY A 29 9.30 -4.34 -1.43
C GLY A 29 9.47 -2.84 -1.14
N PHE A 30 9.00 -2.34 0.02
CA PHE A 30 9.02 -0.93 0.45
C PHE A 30 10.11 -0.64 1.49
N LYS A 31 11.27 -1.32 1.41
CA LYS A 31 12.39 -1.15 2.37
C LYS A 31 12.66 0.34 2.65
N LYS A 32 12.75 0.70 3.94
CA LYS A 32 13.03 2.07 4.41
C LYS A 32 12.05 3.15 3.92
N GLY A 33 10.78 2.82 3.69
CA GLY A 33 9.77 3.80 3.28
C GLY A 33 9.99 4.30 1.86
N LYS A 34 10.49 3.42 0.98
CA LYS A 34 10.70 3.74 -0.43
C LYS A 34 9.37 4.19 -1.06
N VAL A 35 9.43 5.32 -1.75
CA VAL A 35 8.31 5.86 -2.52
C VAL A 35 8.62 5.70 -4.00
N VAL A 36 7.72 5.07 -4.76
CA VAL A 36 7.86 4.91 -6.22
C VAL A 36 7.08 6.04 -6.90
N ASN A 37 7.63 6.61 -7.98
CA ASN A 37 7.02 7.74 -8.72
C ASN A 37 6.58 8.91 -7.82
N GLU A 38 7.33 9.16 -6.75
CA GLU A 38 7.10 10.24 -5.76
C GLU A 38 5.81 10.15 -4.94
N VAL A 39 4.83 9.34 -5.32
CA VAL A 39 3.52 9.24 -4.63
C VAL A 39 3.13 7.83 -4.18
N LEU A 40 3.78 6.77 -4.68
CA LEU A 40 3.42 5.39 -4.37
C LEU A 40 4.24 4.88 -3.19
N ASP A 41 3.87 5.32 -1.99
CA ASP A 41 4.32 4.71 -0.74
C ASP A 41 3.44 3.51 -0.36
N LYS A 42 3.87 2.75 0.66
CA LYS A 42 3.16 1.53 1.09
C LYS A 42 1.67 1.79 1.39
N PRO A 43 1.26 2.82 2.17
CA PRO A 43 -0.16 3.11 2.41
C PRO A 43 -0.94 3.40 1.13
N THR A 44 -0.35 4.17 0.21
CA THR A 44 -0.99 4.49 -1.07
C THR A 44 -1.19 3.24 -1.92
N VAL A 45 -0.17 2.38 -2.02
CA VAL A 45 -0.28 1.12 -2.78
C VAL A 45 -1.32 0.20 -2.17
N MET A 46 -1.40 0.10 -0.84
CA MET A 46 -2.45 -0.68 -0.17
C MET A 46 -3.85 -0.09 -0.40
N THR A 47 -3.97 1.23 -0.53
CA THR A 47 -5.24 1.90 -0.85
C THR A 47 -5.68 1.60 -2.28
N LEU A 48 -4.76 1.66 -3.25
CA LEU A 48 -5.02 1.25 -4.63
C LEU A 48 -5.39 -0.23 -4.71
N TYR A 49 -4.66 -1.09 -3.98
CA TYR A 49 -5.00 -2.51 -3.88
C TYR A 49 -6.42 -2.71 -3.38
N LYS A 50 -6.82 -1.99 -2.32
CA LYS A 50 -8.18 -2.04 -1.80
C LYS A 50 -9.22 -1.58 -2.82
N MET A 51 -8.97 -0.49 -3.54
CA MET A 51 -9.87 -0.02 -4.60
C MET A 51 -10.07 -1.05 -5.71
N ILE A 52 -9.01 -1.80 -6.05
CA ILE A 52 -9.08 -2.90 -7.01
C ILE A 52 -9.88 -4.07 -6.44
N THR A 53 -9.62 -4.50 -5.20
CA THR A 53 -10.36 -5.60 -4.58
C THR A 53 -11.82 -5.28 -4.33
N ASP A 54 -12.14 -4.01 -4.11
CA ASP A 54 -13.50 -3.51 -3.90
C ASP A 54 -14.22 -3.23 -5.25
N HIS A 55 -13.61 -3.57 -6.39
CA HIS A 55 -14.16 -3.36 -7.74
C HIS A 55 -14.49 -1.89 -8.08
N VAL A 56 -13.80 -0.94 -7.43
CA VAL A 56 -13.93 0.50 -7.76
C VAL A 56 -13.16 0.83 -9.04
N ILE A 57 -12.03 0.17 -9.26
CA ILE A 57 -11.23 0.21 -10.48
C ILE A 57 -10.76 -1.21 -10.82
N ALA A 58 -10.63 -1.54 -12.09
CA ALA A 58 -10.11 -2.82 -12.53
C ALA A 58 -8.57 -2.85 -12.42
N TYR A 59 -7.91 -1.82 -12.97
CA TYR A 59 -6.45 -1.71 -12.98
C TYR A 59 -5.98 -0.28 -13.18
N VAL A 60 -4.69 -0.06 -12.93
CA VAL A 60 -4.01 1.24 -13.07
C VAL A 60 -2.92 1.11 -14.13
N ASN A 61 -2.94 2.02 -15.10
CA ASN A 61 -1.92 2.17 -16.14
C ASN A 61 -0.82 3.15 -15.67
N GLY A 62 -0.10 3.76 -16.62
CA GLY A 62 0.96 4.72 -16.35
C GLY A 62 0.48 6.06 -15.79
N SER A 63 1.44 6.85 -15.31
CA SER A 63 1.22 8.25 -14.95
C SER A 63 0.96 9.09 -16.22
N VAL A 64 -0.08 9.91 -16.18
CA VAL A 64 -0.46 10.85 -17.25
C VAL A 64 0.24 12.19 -17.07
N SER A 65 0.30 12.69 -15.83
CA SER A 65 0.89 13.99 -15.53
C SER A 65 1.42 14.04 -14.10
N ALA A 66 2.57 14.70 -13.93
CA ALA A 66 3.15 14.99 -12.63
C ALA A 66 3.00 16.48 -12.31
N GLY A 67 2.50 16.80 -11.13
CA GLY A 67 2.36 18.15 -10.63
C GLY A 67 3.02 18.33 -9.27
N LYS A 68 3.07 19.57 -8.79
CA LYS A 68 3.73 19.94 -7.52
C LYS A 68 3.16 19.23 -6.29
N GLU A 69 1.87 18.90 -6.34
CA GLU A 69 1.12 18.40 -5.18
C GLU A 69 0.53 17.01 -5.37
N SER A 70 0.52 16.52 -6.61
CA SER A 70 -0.09 15.24 -6.97
C SER A 70 0.47 14.73 -8.30
N VAL A 71 0.40 13.41 -8.49
CA VAL A 71 0.57 12.76 -9.79
C VAL A 71 -0.77 12.17 -10.21
N VAL A 72 -1.13 12.34 -11.48
CA VAL A 72 -2.34 11.78 -12.07
C VAL A 72 -1.99 10.52 -12.83
N PHE A 73 -2.67 9.42 -12.53
CA PHE A 73 -2.57 8.14 -13.21
C PHE A 73 -3.82 7.89 -14.04
N TRP A 74 -3.66 7.12 -15.11
CA TRP A 74 -4.78 6.59 -15.87
C TRP A 74 -5.22 5.28 -15.21
N GLY A 75 -6.47 5.22 -14.76
CA GLY A 75 -7.12 3.99 -14.30
C GLY A 75 -8.20 3.55 -15.27
N VAL A 76 -8.56 2.27 -15.19
CA VAL A 76 -9.67 1.70 -15.95
C VAL A 76 -10.57 0.96 -14.97
N THR A 77 -11.88 1.11 -15.11
CA THR A 77 -12.92 0.45 -14.30
C THR A 77 -13.35 -0.88 -14.91
N ASP A 78 -14.14 -1.68 -14.17
CA ASP A 78 -14.58 -3.01 -14.64
C ASP A 78 -15.51 -2.94 -15.86
N ASP A 79 -16.22 -1.83 -16.06
CA ASP A 79 -17.01 -1.51 -17.26
C ASP A 79 -16.17 -0.97 -18.42
N ASN A 80 -14.84 -0.99 -18.29
CA ASN A 80 -13.87 -0.54 -19.29
C ASN A 80 -13.94 0.98 -19.58
N SER A 81 -14.38 1.77 -18.58
CA SER A 81 -14.39 3.23 -18.64
C SER A 81 -13.07 3.81 -18.12
N ASP A 82 -12.60 4.87 -18.77
CA ASP A 82 -11.35 5.55 -18.38
C ASP A 82 -11.59 6.50 -17.20
N VAL A 83 -10.73 6.41 -16.17
CA VAL A 83 -10.78 7.28 -14.98
C VAL A 83 -9.43 7.91 -14.68
N ALA A 84 -9.47 9.13 -14.12
CA ALA A 84 -8.28 9.84 -13.66
C ALA A 84 -8.06 9.60 -12.16
N LEU A 85 -6.94 8.97 -11.81
CA LEU A 85 -6.54 8.70 -10.44
C LEU A 85 -5.54 9.77 -9.98
N LYS A 86 -6.02 10.79 -9.28
CA LYS A 86 -5.19 11.87 -8.74
C LYS A 86 -4.66 11.50 -7.36
N ILE A 87 -3.38 11.16 -7.28
CA ILE A 87 -2.71 10.76 -6.03
C ILE A 87 -1.88 11.92 -5.51
N TYR A 88 -2.21 12.41 -4.32
CA TYR A 88 -1.51 13.53 -3.68
C TYR A 88 -0.18 13.08 -3.06
N LEU A 89 0.85 13.92 -3.16
CA LEU A 89 2.11 13.72 -2.45
C LEU A 89 1.85 13.84 -0.95
N VAL A 90 2.16 12.77 -0.21
CA VAL A 90 2.06 12.72 1.26
C VAL A 90 3.45 12.70 1.88
N SER A 91 4.19 11.61 1.69
CA SER A 91 5.52 11.38 2.26
C SER A 91 6.61 12.26 1.66
N THR A 92 6.46 12.67 0.40
CA THR A 92 7.40 13.52 -0.36
C THR A 92 6.97 14.98 -0.44
N SER A 93 5.88 15.36 0.24
CA SER A 93 5.28 16.68 0.09
C SER A 93 6.17 17.79 0.65
N ASN A 94 6.65 18.66 -0.23
CA ASN A 94 7.39 19.88 0.15
C ASN A 94 6.47 21.12 0.23
N PHE A 95 5.17 20.97 0.00
CA PHE A 95 4.26 22.10 -0.12
C PHE A 95 3.64 22.50 1.23
N LYS A 96 4.17 23.57 1.82
CA LYS A 96 3.77 24.09 3.14
C LYS A 96 2.67 25.16 3.11
N LYS A 97 2.20 25.60 1.94
CA LYS A 97 1.25 26.73 1.79
C LYS A 97 -0.21 26.28 1.61
N ARG A 98 -0.65 25.24 2.30
CA ARG A 98 -2.05 24.76 2.25
C ARG A 98 -2.97 25.46 3.25
N GLU A 99 -2.41 25.84 4.40
CA GLU A 99 -3.13 26.44 5.53
C GLU A 99 -4.00 27.65 5.12
N PRO A 100 -3.54 28.60 4.28
CA PRO A 100 -4.37 29.74 3.88
C PRO A 100 -5.63 29.38 3.10
N TYR A 101 -5.67 28.19 2.47
CA TYR A 101 -6.86 27.70 1.76
C TYR A 101 -7.84 26.98 2.70
N LEU A 102 -7.48 26.78 3.97
CA LEU A 102 -8.27 26.02 4.95
C LEU A 102 -8.78 26.88 6.12
N THR A 103 -8.02 27.91 6.53
CA THR A 103 -8.24 28.65 7.80
C THR A 103 -9.65 29.20 8.00
N ASP A 104 -10.36 29.58 6.93
CA ASP A 104 -11.72 30.15 7.02
C ASP A 104 -12.80 29.28 6.39
N ASP A 105 -12.46 28.05 5.98
CA ASP A 105 -13.42 27.14 5.37
C ASP A 105 -14.18 26.37 6.47
N PRO A 106 -15.50 26.55 6.60
CA PRO A 106 -16.29 25.90 7.65
C PRO A 106 -16.32 24.36 7.54
N ARG A 107 -15.92 23.78 6.40
CA ARG A 107 -15.82 22.32 6.21
C ARG A 107 -14.64 21.69 6.96
N PHE A 108 -13.67 22.51 7.39
CA PHE A 108 -12.40 22.07 7.96
C PHE A 108 -12.14 22.63 9.38
N ARG A 109 -13.20 22.97 10.12
CA ARG A 109 -13.14 23.40 11.53
C ARG A 109 -13.04 22.23 12.51
#